data_AF-A0AA90NLN9-F1
#
_entry.id   AF-A0AA90NLN9-F1
#
_cell.length_a   1.000
_cell.length_b   1.000
_cell.length_c   1.000
_cell.angle_alpha   90.00
_cell.angle_beta   90.00
_cell.angle_gamma   90.00
#
_symmetry.space_group_name_H-M   'P 1'
#
loop_
_entity.id
_entity.type
_entity.pdbx_description
1 polymer ?
#
loop_
_entity_poly.entity_id
_entity_poly.type
_entity_poly.pdbx_seq_one_letter_code
_entity_poly.pdbx_strand_id
1 'polypeptide(L)'
;MFKKTVDELHKSFATLTQEEQKIANHFLNDVQRGDVIPEGGKTFKQYISEYQSEAKQSQITTIVDVFGKDNDADKTAFHAKLDKMMNTKITASTINKFGHFDLLKSYIDKSKAKTYLEKRGRVVLSSFKVNMEVDTLLGKFILSGGVDV
;
A
#
# COMPACT_ATOMS: atom_id res chain seq x y z
N MET A 1 6.59 -17.01 34.38
CA MET A 1 6.41 -15.81 33.53
C MET A 1 6.11 -16.14 32.07
N PHE A 2 6.77 -17.11 31.42
CA PHE A 2 6.55 -17.47 29.99
C PHE A 2 5.10 -17.82 29.57
N LYS A 3 4.33 -18.51 30.42
CA LYS A 3 2.97 -18.98 30.08
C LYS A 3 1.99 -17.82 29.83
N LYS A 4 2.15 -16.72 30.57
CA LYS A 4 1.27 -15.54 30.51
C LYS A 4 1.46 -14.75 29.21
N THR A 5 2.71 -14.64 28.76
CA THR A 5 3.09 -13.97 27.50
C THR A 5 2.55 -14.70 26.27
N VAL A 6 2.59 -16.05 26.28
CA VAL A 6 2.04 -16.88 25.20
C VAL A 6 0.51 -16.82 25.16
N ASP A 7 -0.16 -16.81 26.31
CA ASP A 7 -1.62 -16.69 26.37
C ASP A 7 -2.11 -15.30 25.92
N GLU A 8 -1.39 -14.22 26.24
CA GLU A 8 -1.66 -12.86 25.75
C GLU A 8 -1.43 -12.73 24.23
N LEU A 9 -0.40 -13.41 23.71
CA LEU A 9 -0.14 -13.50 22.28
C LEU A 9 -1.27 -14.24 21.56
N HIS A 10 -1.64 -15.45 22.00
CA HIS A 10 -2.71 -16.24 21.38
C HIS A 10 -4.06 -15.51 21.42
N LYS A 11 -4.39 -14.83 22.53
CA LYS A 11 -5.61 -14.00 22.62
C LYS A 11 -5.56 -12.84 21.63
N SER A 12 -4.41 -12.18 21.50
CA SER A 12 -4.28 -11.09 20.54
C SER A 12 -4.47 -11.59 19.11
N PHE A 13 -3.79 -12.67 18.72
CA PHE A 13 -3.90 -13.33 17.42
C PHE A 13 -5.31 -13.79 17.06
N ALA A 14 -6.03 -14.37 18.03
CA ALA A 14 -7.41 -14.82 17.82
C ALA A 14 -8.40 -13.68 17.54
N THR A 15 -8.04 -12.44 17.91
CA THR A 15 -8.87 -11.25 17.63
C THR A 15 -8.48 -10.52 16.34
N LEU A 16 -7.46 -11.00 15.62
CA LEU A 16 -6.99 -10.39 14.38
C LEU A 16 -7.77 -10.90 13.16
N THR A 17 -7.99 -10.01 12.20
CA THR A 17 -8.40 -10.35 10.84
C THR A 17 -7.28 -11.11 10.10
N GLN A 18 -7.60 -11.75 8.97
CA GLN A 18 -6.59 -12.46 8.16
C GLN A 18 -5.46 -11.54 7.67
N GLU A 19 -5.78 -10.29 7.35
CA GLU A 19 -4.81 -9.25 6.95
C GLU A 19 -3.85 -8.96 8.12
N GLU A 20 -4.41 -8.67 9.29
CA GLU A 20 -3.64 -8.41 10.50
C GLU A 20 -2.82 -9.62 10.94
N GLN A 21 -3.29 -10.85 10.70
CA GLN A 21 -2.52 -12.07 10.97
C GLN A 21 -1.29 -12.19 10.06
N LYS A 22 -1.38 -11.80 8.78
CA LYS A 22 -0.21 -11.76 7.88
C LYS A 22 0.83 -10.75 8.38
N ILE A 23 0.38 -9.55 8.75
CA ILE A 23 1.26 -8.51 9.31
C ILE A 23 1.86 -8.96 10.64
N ALA A 24 1.06 -9.57 11.51
CA ALA A 24 1.49 -10.12 12.78
C ALA A 24 2.58 -11.20 12.61
N ASN A 25 2.44 -12.08 11.61
CA ASN A 25 3.46 -13.08 11.29
C ASN A 25 4.76 -12.43 10.80
N HIS A 26 4.68 -11.37 9.99
CA HIS A 26 5.87 -10.61 9.57
C HIS A 26 6.59 -9.99 10.77
N PHE A 27 5.86 -9.25 11.62
CA PHE A 27 6.42 -8.67 12.84
C PHE A 27 7.06 -9.72 13.76
N LEU A 28 6.41 -10.87 13.97
CA LEU A 28 7.00 -11.95 14.77
C LEU A 28 8.31 -12.49 14.19
N ASN A 29 8.39 -12.65 12.86
CA ASN A 29 9.61 -13.10 12.21
C ASN A 29 10.75 -12.10 12.38
N ASP A 30 10.47 -10.79 12.28
CA ASP A 30 11.46 -9.73 12.48
C ASP A 30 11.97 -9.72 13.93
N VAL A 31 11.08 -9.90 14.90
CA VAL A 31 11.46 -10.03 16.33
C VAL A 31 12.32 -11.28 16.56
N GLN A 32 11.99 -12.40 15.94
CA GLN A 32 12.78 -13.65 16.06
C GLN A 32 14.17 -13.52 15.44
N ARG A 33 14.31 -12.76 14.36
CA ARG A 33 15.60 -12.48 13.71
C ARG A 33 16.43 -11.44 14.46
N GLY A 34 15.80 -10.68 15.35
CA GLY A 34 16.43 -9.55 16.04
C GLY A 34 16.43 -8.26 15.22
N ASP A 35 15.67 -8.21 14.13
CA ASP A 35 15.52 -7.01 13.29
C ASP A 35 14.69 -5.94 14.01
N VAL A 36 13.79 -6.35 14.93
CA VAL A 36 12.99 -5.47 15.77
C VAL A 36 13.03 -5.89 17.23
N ILE A 37 13.22 -4.91 18.12
CA ILE A 37 13.19 -5.08 19.57
C ILE A 37 11.92 -4.41 20.10
N PRO A 38 10.95 -5.16 20.65
CA PRO A 38 9.74 -4.56 21.20
C PRO A 38 10.05 -3.63 22.39
N GLU A 39 9.63 -2.38 22.26
CA GLU A 39 9.58 -1.36 23.31
C GLU A 39 8.56 -1.73 24.40
N GLY A 40 8.93 -1.49 25.65
CA GLY A 40 8.04 -1.63 26.80
C GLY A 40 6.91 -0.60 26.77
N GLY A 41 5.67 -1.06 26.94
CA GLY A 41 4.47 -0.21 26.98
C GLY A 41 3.65 -0.19 25.70
N LYS A 42 4.19 -0.67 24.57
CA LYS A 42 3.42 -0.92 23.35
C LYS A 42 2.78 -2.32 23.38
N THR A 43 1.53 -2.38 22.96
CA THR A 43 0.77 -3.63 22.81
C THR A 43 1.05 -4.28 21.46
N PHE A 44 0.83 -5.59 21.37
CA PHE A 44 0.95 -6.33 20.10
C PHE A 44 0.10 -5.73 18.97
N LYS A 45 -1.11 -5.25 19.29
CA LYS A 45 -1.97 -4.57 18.31
C LYS A 45 -1.40 -3.25 17.80
N GLN A 46 -0.74 -2.48 18.66
CA GLN A 46 -0.08 -1.24 18.23
C GLN A 46 1.05 -1.52 17.24
N TYR A 47 1.87 -2.55 17.47
CA TYR A 47 2.88 -2.97 16.50
C TYR A 47 2.27 -3.39 15.17
N ILE A 48 1.19 -4.17 15.18
CA ILE A 48 0.50 -4.57 13.94
C ILE A 48 0.00 -3.35 13.18
N SER A 49 -0.61 -2.38 13.87
CA SER A 49 -1.09 -1.15 13.26
C SER A 49 0.05 -0.30 12.68
N GLU A 50 1.19 -0.20 13.37
CA GLU A 50 2.40 0.49 12.89
C GLU A 50 2.93 -0.18 11.61
N TYR A 51 3.17 -1.49 11.65
CA TYR A 51 3.62 -2.26 10.49
C TYR A 51 2.66 -2.17 9.30
N GLN A 52 1.35 -2.22 9.56
CA GLN A 52 0.35 -2.07 8.51
C GLN A 52 0.39 -0.67 7.88
N SER A 53 0.55 0.37 8.71
CA SER A 53 0.70 1.74 8.23
C SER A 53 1.96 1.91 7.40
N GLU A 54 3.09 1.34 7.84
CA GLU A 54 4.37 1.38 7.14
C GLU A 54 4.31 0.63 5.81
N ALA A 55 3.73 -0.58 5.79
CA ALA A 55 3.55 -1.35 4.57
C ALA A 55 2.71 -0.60 3.54
N LYS A 56 1.60 0.00 3.97
CA LYS A 56 0.73 0.82 3.11
C LYS A 56 1.47 2.03 2.57
N GLN A 57 2.18 2.74 3.45
CA GLN A 57 2.97 3.91 3.09
C GLN A 57 4.07 3.55 2.08
N SER A 58 4.74 2.42 2.25
CA SER A 58 5.74 1.89 1.31
C SER A 58 5.13 1.56 -0.07
N GLN A 59 3.94 0.94 -0.10
CA GLN A 59 3.24 0.66 -1.37
C GLN A 59 2.85 1.96 -2.10
N ILE A 60 2.37 2.98 -1.38
CA ILE A 60 2.03 4.29 -1.96
C ILE A 60 3.30 4.94 -2.53
N THR A 61 4.39 4.99 -1.76
CA THR A 61 5.67 5.51 -2.24
C THR A 61 6.14 4.79 -3.50
N THR A 62 6.05 3.46 -3.54
CA THR A 62 6.42 2.67 -4.73
C THR A 62 5.60 3.07 -5.96
N ILE A 63 4.29 3.22 -5.82
CA ILE A 63 3.42 3.67 -6.92
C ILE A 63 3.80 5.08 -7.39
N VAL A 64 4.07 6.01 -6.47
CA VAL A 64 4.48 7.38 -6.78
C VAL A 64 5.83 7.40 -7.49
N ASP A 65 6.79 6.59 -7.06
CA ASP A 65 8.13 6.54 -7.66
C ASP A 65 8.11 5.91 -9.05
N VAL A 66 7.30 4.86 -9.24
CA VAL A 66 7.19 4.15 -10.52
C VAL A 66 6.40 4.95 -11.54
N PHE A 67 5.26 5.54 -11.15
CA PHE A 67 4.33 6.17 -12.09
C PHE A 67 4.35 7.68 -12.06
N GLY A 68 4.76 8.31 -10.97
CA GLY A 68 4.69 9.76 -10.79
C GLY A 68 5.74 10.53 -11.58
N LYS A 69 5.41 11.78 -11.92
CA LYS A 69 6.35 12.78 -12.43
C LYS A 69 7.46 13.04 -11.41
N ASP A 70 8.64 13.40 -11.90
CA ASP A 70 9.83 13.46 -11.03
C ASP A 70 9.95 14.73 -10.19
N ASN A 71 9.16 15.78 -10.47
CA ASN A 71 9.22 17.02 -9.70
C ASN A 71 8.55 16.85 -8.31
N ASP A 72 9.16 17.47 -7.30
CA ASP A 72 8.77 17.27 -5.90
C ASP A 72 7.33 17.70 -5.60
N ALA A 73 6.85 18.74 -6.28
CA ALA A 73 5.48 19.23 -6.12
C ALA A 73 4.45 18.19 -6.57
N ASP A 74 4.63 17.62 -7.77
CA ASP A 74 3.75 16.57 -8.30
C ASP A 74 3.88 15.26 -7.52
N LYS A 75 5.09 14.88 -7.07
CA LYS A 75 5.28 13.71 -6.19
C LYS A 75 4.49 13.87 -4.89
N THR A 76 4.64 15.02 -4.23
CA THR A 76 3.95 15.31 -2.97
C THR A 76 2.44 15.30 -3.16
N ALA A 77 1.94 15.91 -4.24
CA ALA A 77 0.52 15.96 -4.53
C ALA A 77 -0.05 14.58 -4.90
N PHE A 78 0.67 13.79 -5.72
CA PHE A 78 0.28 12.43 -6.09
C PHE A 78 0.19 11.56 -4.84
N HIS A 79 1.24 11.60 -4.02
CA HIS A 79 1.32 10.87 -2.77
C HIS A 79 0.15 11.19 -1.85
N ALA A 80 -0.06 12.47 -1.52
CA ALA A 80 -1.12 12.90 -0.62
C ALA A 80 -2.52 12.54 -1.15
N LYS A 81 -2.72 12.61 -2.47
CA LYS A 81 -4.00 12.26 -3.09
C LYS A 81 -4.23 10.75 -3.04
N LEU A 82 -3.21 9.94 -3.35
CA LEU A 82 -3.29 8.49 -3.31
C LEU A 82 -3.55 8.01 -1.88
N ASP A 83 -2.78 8.51 -0.91
CA ASP A 83 -2.97 8.20 0.51
C ASP A 83 -4.39 8.51 0.99
N LYS A 84 -4.91 9.71 0.67
CA LYS A 84 -6.29 10.07 1.01
C LYS A 84 -7.31 9.11 0.39
N MET A 85 -7.13 8.72 -0.86
CA MET A 85 -8.02 7.77 -1.53
C MET A 85 -7.96 6.39 -0.86
N MET A 86 -6.78 5.95 -0.48
CA MET A 86 -6.54 4.68 0.20
C MET A 86 -7.04 4.66 1.65
N ASN A 87 -7.16 5.82 2.30
CA ASN A 87 -7.67 5.96 3.67
C ASN A 87 -9.16 6.30 3.74
N THR A 88 -9.84 6.39 2.60
CA THR A 88 -11.29 6.64 2.53
C THR A 88 -12.03 5.41 2.03
N LYS A 89 -13.30 5.24 2.44
CA LYS A 89 -14.15 4.15 1.95
C LYS A 89 -14.59 4.42 0.51
N ILE A 90 -13.67 4.24 -0.42
CA ILE A 90 -13.91 4.34 -1.86
C ILE A 90 -14.46 2.99 -2.37
N THR A 91 -15.41 3.08 -3.28
CA THR A 91 -16.00 1.95 -4.01
C THR A 91 -15.84 2.17 -5.52
N ALA A 92 -16.06 1.13 -6.32
CA ALA A 92 -16.00 1.25 -7.78
C ALA A 92 -16.94 2.36 -8.33
N SER A 93 -18.07 2.60 -7.65
CA SER A 93 -19.01 3.67 -8.03
C SER A 93 -18.61 5.07 -7.54
N THR A 94 -17.71 5.18 -6.56
CA THR A 94 -17.34 6.46 -5.94
C THR A 94 -15.89 6.88 -6.21
N ILE A 95 -15.06 6.00 -6.79
CA ILE A 95 -13.63 6.25 -7.04
C ILE A 95 -13.37 7.52 -7.83
N ASN A 96 -14.19 7.82 -8.85
CA ASN A 96 -14.07 9.03 -9.64
C ASN A 96 -15.09 10.11 -9.31
N LYS A 97 -15.70 10.07 -8.11
CA LYS A 97 -16.61 11.13 -7.68
C LYS A 97 -15.85 12.46 -7.65
N PHE A 98 -16.44 13.50 -8.23
CA PHE A 98 -15.82 14.82 -8.39
C PHE A 98 -14.48 14.81 -9.15
N GLY A 99 -14.25 13.83 -10.04
CA GLY A 99 -13.02 13.75 -10.84
C GLY A 99 -11.77 13.41 -10.03
N HIS A 100 -11.91 12.85 -8.82
CA HIS A 100 -10.76 12.58 -7.95
C HIS A 100 -9.76 11.59 -8.54
N PHE A 101 -10.23 10.59 -9.28
CA PHE A 101 -9.38 9.61 -9.93
C PHE A 101 -8.71 10.18 -11.17
N ASP A 102 -9.42 11.01 -11.95
CA ASP A 102 -8.82 11.71 -13.09
C ASP A 102 -7.74 12.70 -12.65
N LEU A 103 -7.97 13.43 -11.55
CA LEU A 103 -6.96 14.30 -10.94
C LEU A 103 -5.73 13.49 -10.49
N LEU A 104 -5.93 12.34 -9.86
CA LEU A 104 -4.85 11.46 -9.44
C LEU A 104 -3.97 11.05 -10.64
N LYS A 105 -4.60 10.63 -11.74
CA LYS A 105 -3.89 10.24 -12.97
C LYS A 105 -3.15 11.39 -13.64
N SER A 106 -3.50 12.64 -13.37
CA SER A 106 -2.80 13.81 -13.94
C SER A 106 -1.35 13.95 -13.46
N TYR A 107 -1.01 13.32 -12.33
CA TYR A 107 0.35 13.30 -11.78
C TYR A 107 1.23 12.19 -12.38
N ILE A 108 0.70 11.36 -13.26
CA ILE A 108 1.42 10.23 -13.86
C ILE A 108 2.32 10.70 -15.00
N ASP A 109 3.56 10.25 -14.96
CA ASP A 109 4.48 10.27 -16.09
C ASP A 109 4.21 9.07 -17.00
N LYS A 110 3.68 9.35 -18.20
CA LYS A 110 3.32 8.32 -19.18
C LYS A 110 4.54 7.54 -19.69
N SER A 111 5.72 8.14 -19.72
CA SER A 111 6.96 7.48 -20.16
C SER A 111 7.44 6.48 -19.12
N LYS A 112 7.43 6.88 -17.84
CA LYS A 112 7.77 5.96 -16.73
C LYS A 112 6.76 4.82 -16.62
N ALA A 113 5.47 5.15 -16.71
CA ALA A 113 4.40 4.16 -16.72
C ALA A 113 4.56 3.12 -17.83
N LYS A 114 4.86 3.59 -19.06
CA LYS A 114 5.14 2.72 -20.20
C LYS A 114 6.32 1.81 -19.91
N THR A 115 7.45 2.37 -19.50
CA THR A 115 8.69 1.62 -19.21
C THR A 115 8.46 0.52 -18.19
N TYR A 116 7.75 0.83 -17.09
CA TYR A 116 7.44 -0.14 -16.05
C TYR A 116 6.53 -1.27 -16.56
N LEU A 117 5.44 -0.92 -17.25
CA LEU A 117 4.48 -1.91 -17.75
C LEU A 117 5.08 -2.82 -18.83
N GLU A 118 5.88 -2.27 -19.73
CA GLU A 118 6.57 -3.05 -20.77
C GLU A 118 7.59 -4.01 -20.14
N LYS A 119 8.35 -3.56 -19.13
CA LYS A 119 9.28 -4.41 -18.38
C LYS A 119 8.57 -5.53 -17.63
N ARG A 120 7.43 -5.22 -16.99
CA ARG A 120 6.61 -6.19 -16.24
C ARG A 120 5.97 -7.23 -17.17
N GLY A 121 5.40 -6.79 -18.28
CA GLY A 121 4.70 -7.65 -19.24
C GLY A 121 5.61 -8.32 -20.29
N ARG A 122 6.86 -7.88 -20.41
CA ARG A 122 7.81 -8.26 -21.48
C ARG A 122 7.22 -8.05 -22.89
N VAL A 123 6.45 -6.98 -23.06
CA VAL A 123 5.78 -6.61 -24.32
C VAL A 123 5.88 -5.12 -24.55
N VAL A 124 5.91 -4.69 -25.81
CA VAL A 124 5.81 -3.26 -26.16
C VAL A 124 4.34 -2.85 -26.18
N LEU A 125 4.02 -1.73 -25.53
CA LEU A 125 2.66 -1.23 -25.38
C LEU A 125 2.48 0.08 -26.15
N SER A 126 1.34 0.19 -26.83
CA SER A 126 0.89 1.46 -27.40
C SER A 126 0.48 2.43 -26.29
N SER A 127 0.54 3.75 -26.55
CA SER A 127 0.15 4.77 -25.58
C SER A 127 -1.28 4.57 -25.03
N PHE A 128 -2.19 4.09 -25.87
CA PHE A 128 -3.55 3.76 -25.46
C PHE A 128 -3.58 2.60 -24.46
N LYS A 129 -2.84 1.51 -24.73
CA LYS A 129 -2.74 0.36 -23.82
C LYS A 129 -2.09 0.75 -22.50
N VAL A 130 -1.03 1.56 -22.53
CA VAL A 130 -0.40 2.08 -21.30
C VAL A 130 -1.42 2.80 -20.42
N ASN A 131 -2.22 3.71 -20.99
CA ASN A 131 -3.23 4.41 -20.21
C ASN A 131 -4.27 3.46 -19.61
N MET A 132 -4.74 2.47 -20.38
CA MET A 132 -5.74 1.49 -19.91
C MET A 132 -5.21 0.60 -18.78
N GLU A 133 -3.96 0.14 -18.89
CA GLU A 133 -3.30 -0.68 -17.87
C GLU A 133 -3.05 0.13 -16.59
N VAL A 134 -2.60 1.37 -16.71
CA VAL A 134 -2.44 2.28 -15.57
C VAL A 134 -3.77 2.51 -14.85
N ASP A 135 -4.84 2.80 -15.61
CA ASP A 135 -6.19 3.02 -15.06
C ASP A 135 -6.68 1.78 -14.30
N THR A 136 -6.47 0.60 -14.87
CA THR A 136 -6.84 -0.68 -14.27
C THR A 136 -6.03 -0.98 -13.01
N LEU A 137 -4.70 -0.78 -13.05
CA LEU A 137 -3.79 -1.07 -11.95
C LEU A 137 -4.07 -0.14 -10.76
N LEU A 138 -4.11 1.18 -11.00
CA LEU A 138 -4.41 2.16 -9.94
C LEU A 138 -5.82 1.99 -9.39
N GLY A 139 -6.81 1.73 -10.25
CA GLY A 139 -8.18 1.48 -9.83
C GLY A 139 -8.26 0.26 -8.90
N LYS A 140 -7.64 -0.85 -9.28
CA LYS A 140 -7.58 -2.06 -8.43
C LYS A 140 -6.84 -1.80 -7.13
N PHE A 141 -5.69 -1.14 -7.17
CA PHE A 141 -4.89 -0.80 -5.99
C PHE A 141 -5.70 0.00 -4.96
N ILE A 142 -6.44 1.01 -5.42
CA ILE A 142 -7.30 1.84 -4.55
C ILE A 142 -8.47 1.03 -3.99
N LEU A 143 -9.12 0.21 -4.81
CA LEU A 143 -10.30 -0.55 -4.42
C LEU A 143 -9.98 -1.75 -3.51
N SER A 144 -8.77 -2.30 -3.60
CA SER A 144 -8.32 -3.39 -2.72
C SER A 144 -7.78 -2.90 -1.38
N GLY A 145 -7.62 -1.59 -1.20
CA GLY A 145 -6.98 -1.03 0.00
C GLY A 145 -5.47 -1.26 0.06
N GLY A 146 -4.86 -1.64 -1.06
CA GLY A 146 -3.43 -1.92 -1.20
C GLY A 146 -3.10 -3.39 -0.97
N VAL A 147 -2.96 -4.14 -2.07
CA VAL A 147 -2.35 -5.49 -2.16
C VAL A 147 -1.91 -5.73 -3.61
N ASP A 148 -0.76 -6.39 -3.80
CA ASP A 148 -0.10 -6.77 -5.07
C ASP A 148 0.24 -5.62 -6.05
N VAL A 149 1.39 -4.96 -5.82
CA VAL A 149 2.07 -4.13 -6.84
C VAL A 149 3.26 -4.89 -7.41
#